data_AF-A0A0D3FJW2-F1
#
_entry.id   AF-A0A0D3FJW2-F1
#
_cell.length_a   1.000
_cell.length_b   1.000
_cell.length_c   1.000
_cell.angle_alpha   90.00
_cell.angle_beta   90.00
_cell.angle_gamma   90.00
#
_symmetry.space_group_name_H-M   'P 1'
#
loop_
_entity.id
_entity.type
_entity.pdbx_description
1 polymer ?
#
loop_
_entity_poly.entity_id
_entity_poly.type
_entity_poly.pdbx_seq_one_letter_code
_entity_poly.pdbx_strand_id
1 'polypeptide(L)'
;MSNLLRKRVDAELRGAFFTLNRKVRRSIQKETLSALFETYLRILKHRMYTSNSRTSGARPLMYPQMEGLGKFSHLIDLDFMGELTTCLKKLSGYTDHHSEILHDNTLSTSQHLQCCIIVFNVGRSNLEALNVDLEDFFLQLFNHILEYRPDRLEFY
;
A
#
# COMPACT_ATOMS: atom_id res chain seq x y z
N MET A 1 -50.15 -28.70 -13.47
CA MET A 1 -49.61 -27.66 -12.57
C MET A 1 -48.19 -27.94 -12.04
N SER A 2 -47.73 -29.19 -11.94
CA SER A 2 -46.49 -29.56 -11.20
C SER A 2 -45.15 -29.16 -11.86
N ASN A 3 -45.04 -29.18 -13.20
CA ASN A 3 -43.76 -28.91 -13.88
C ASN A 3 -43.38 -27.42 -13.93
N LEU A 4 -44.35 -26.52 -14.00
CA LEU A 4 -44.12 -25.07 -13.96
C LEU A 4 -43.62 -24.63 -12.57
N LEU A 5 -44.22 -25.17 -11.51
CA LEU A 5 -43.78 -24.96 -10.14
C LEU A 5 -42.34 -25.47 -9.91
N ARG A 6 -42.02 -26.70 -10.37
CA ARG A 6 -40.65 -27.22 -10.29
C ARG A 6 -39.65 -26.32 -11.00
N LYS A 7 -39.93 -25.90 -12.24
CA LYS A 7 -39.05 -24.99 -13.01
C LYS A 7 -38.83 -23.65 -12.32
N ARG A 8 -39.86 -23.11 -11.66
CA ARG A 8 -39.76 -21.83 -10.93
C ARG A 8 -38.92 -21.95 -9.67
N VAL A 9 -39.15 -23.00 -8.87
CA VAL A 9 -38.34 -23.30 -7.68
C VAL A 9 -36.87 -23.47 -8.07
N ASP A 10 -36.60 -24.20 -9.15
CA ASP A 10 -35.26 -24.41 -9.70
C ASP A 10 -34.57 -23.09 -10.10
N ALA A 11 -35.30 -22.18 -10.73
CA ALA A 11 -34.78 -20.89 -11.15
C ALA A 11 -34.46 -19.99 -9.94
N GLU A 12 -35.35 -19.97 -8.95
CA GLU A 12 -35.16 -19.22 -7.70
C GLU A 12 -33.97 -19.77 -6.90
N LEU A 13 -33.84 -21.10 -6.81
CA LEU A 13 -32.72 -21.78 -6.17
C LEU A 13 -31.39 -21.40 -6.85
N ARG A 14 -31.33 -21.47 -8.19
CA ARG A 14 -30.14 -21.05 -8.96
C ARG A 14 -29.79 -19.58 -8.74
N GLY A 15 -30.78 -18.69 -8.73
CA GLY A 15 -30.59 -17.26 -8.44
C GLY A 15 -30.07 -17.00 -7.03
N ALA A 16 -30.58 -17.73 -6.03
CA ALA A 16 -30.13 -17.67 -4.65
C ALA A 16 -28.68 -18.15 -4.50
N PHE A 17 -28.33 -19.31 -5.08
CA PHE A 17 -26.96 -19.83 -5.07
C PHE A 17 -25.97 -18.88 -5.74
N PHE A 18 -26.32 -18.30 -6.89
CA PHE A 18 -25.48 -17.32 -7.58
C PHE A 18 -25.23 -16.08 -6.71
N THR A 19 -26.28 -15.56 -6.08
CA THR A 19 -26.19 -14.38 -5.20
C THR A 19 -25.35 -14.67 -3.96
N LEU A 20 -25.55 -15.84 -3.34
CA LEU A 20 -24.76 -16.29 -2.19
C LEU A 20 -23.28 -16.41 -2.55
N ASN A 21 -22.95 -17.05 -3.68
CA ASN A 21 -21.58 -17.21 -4.15
C ASN A 21 -20.89 -15.84 -4.36
N ARG A 22 -21.59 -14.87 -4.96
CA ARG A 22 -21.07 -13.49 -5.11
C ARG A 22 -20.79 -12.82 -3.76
N LYS A 23 -21.66 -13.01 -2.76
CA LYS A 23 -21.46 -12.44 -1.41
C LYS A 23 -20.27 -13.09 -0.70
N VAL A 24 -20.18 -14.41 -0.74
CA VAL A 24 -19.06 -15.17 -0.14
C VAL A 24 -17.74 -14.77 -0.80
N ARG A 25 -17.68 -14.70 -2.13
CA ARG A 25 -16.48 -14.27 -2.86
C ARG A 25 -16.03 -12.86 -2.47
N ARG A 26 -16.97 -11.92 -2.34
CA ARG A 26 -16.69 -10.56 -1.89
C ARG A 26 -16.15 -10.52 -0.47
N SER A 27 -16.70 -11.33 0.43
CA SER A 27 -16.23 -11.44 1.81
C SER A 27 -14.78 -11.93 1.87
N ILE A 28 -14.50 -13.04 1.17
CA ILE A 28 -13.14 -13.62 1.11
C ILE A 28 -12.16 -12.62 0.49
N GLN A 29 -12.55 -11.93 -0.59
CA GLN A 29 -11.71 -10.90 -1.21
C GLN A 29 -11.38 -9.75 -0.25
N LYS A 30 -12.39 -9.25 0.49
CA LYS A 30 -12.19 -8.20 1.48
C LYS A 30 -11.23 -8.64 2.59
N GLU A 31 -11.45 -9.82 3.16
CA GLU A 31 -10.60 -10.36 4.23
C GLU A 31 -9.16 -10.61 3.75
N THR A 32 -9.01 -11.15 2.53
CA THR A 32 -7.70 -11.36 1.90
C THR A 32 -6.95 -10.04 1.72
N LEU A 33 -7.63 -8.99 1.23
CA LEU A 33 -7.03 -7.67 1.05
C LEU A 33 -6.62 -7.03 2.38
N SER A 34 -7.46 -7.13 3.42
CA SER A 34 -7.12 -6.64 4.77
C SER A 34 -5.84 -7.29 5.28
N ALA A 35 -5.79 -8.63 5.26
CA ALA A 35 -4.63 -9.38 5.73
C ALA A 35 -3.35 -9.08 4.92
N LEU A 36 -3.50 -8.86 3.61
CA LEU A 36 -2.40 -8.50 2.72
C LEU A 36 -1.84 -7.11 3.03
N PHE A 37 -2.72 -6.11 3.17
CA PHE A 37 -2.33 -4.73 3.49
C PHE A 37 -1.74 -4.62 4.89
N GLU A 38 -2.34 -5.26 5.90
CA GLU A 38 -1.78 -5.37 7.24
C GLU A 38 -0.38 -6.01 7.22
N THR A 39 -0.19 -7.05 6.39
CA THR A 39 1.12 -7.69 6.24
C THR A 39 2.14 -6.73 5.63
N TYR A 40 1.78 -5.98 4.59
CA TYR A 40 2.66 -4.96 4.00
C TYR A 40 3.02 -3.88 5.01
N LEU A 41 2.06 -3.38 5.77
CA LEU A 41 2.29 -2.35 6.77
C LEU A 41 3.15 -2.85 7.94
N ARG A 42 2.93 -4.09 8.39
CA ARG A 42 3.76 -4.74 9.41
C ARG A 42 5.22 -4.85 8.94
N ILE A 43 5.44 -5.19 7.68
CA ILE A 43 6.79 -5.22 7.09
C ILE A 43 7.39 -3.82 7.04
N LEU A 44 6.63 -2.78 6.67
CA LEU A 44 7.09 -1.38 6.69
C LEU A 44 7.50 -0.96 8.09
N LYS A 45 6.61 -1.12 9.07
CA LYS A 45 6.83 -0.74 10.47
C LYS A 45 8.04 -1.44 11.05
N HIS A 46 8.15 -2.76 10.86
CA HIS A 46 9.29 -3.53 11.36
C HIS A 46 10.62 -2.92 10.88
N ARG A 47 10.70 -2.52 9.60
CA ARG A 47 11.92 -1.89 9.05
C ARG A 47 12.27 -0.58 9.74
N MET A 48 11.28 0.25 10.06
CA MET A 48 11.48 1.53 10.77
C MET A 48 12.08 1.32 12.16
N TYR A 49 11.71 0.24 12.86
CA TYR A 49 12.22 -0.06 14.20
C TYR A 49 13.54 -0.83 14.20
N THR A 50 13.86 -1.58 13.15
CA THR A 50 15.08 -2.42 13.09
C THR A 50 16.30 -1.74 12.46
N SER A 51 16.31 -0.41 12.32
CA SER A 51 17.37 0.41 11.69
C SER A 51 18.79 0.22 12.27
N ASN A 52 18.98 -0.59 13.32
CA ASN A 52 20.28 -0.90 13.92
C ASN A 52 21.02 -2.09 13.29
N SER A 53 20.44 -2.79 12.31
CA SER A 53 21.13 -3.91 11.66
C SER A 53 21.97 -3.40 10.47
N ARG A 54 23.29 -3.53 10.59
CA ARG A 54 24.34 -3.03 9.68
C ARG A 54 24.35 -3.69 8.28
N THR A 55 23.25 -4.31 7.84
CA THR A 55 23.11 -4.98 6.55
C THR A 55 22.49 -4.02 5.52
N SER A 56 23.20 -2.91 5.25
CA SER A 56 22.79 -1.82 4.36
C SER A 56 22.72 -2.16 2.85
N GLY A 57 22.52 -3.43 2.47
CA GLY A 57 22.70 -3.87 1.08
C GLY A 57 21.44 -4.36 0.38
N ALA A 58 20.64 -5.19 1.04
CA ALA A 58 19.54 -5.89 0.37
C ALA A 58 18.26 -5.83 1.22
N ARG A 59 17.28 -5.08 0.73
CA ARG A 59 15.91 -5.08 1.25
C ARG A 59 15.01 -5.82 0.25
N PRO A 60 15.11 -7.17 0.13
CA PRO A 60 14.49 -7.91 -0.97
C PRO A 60 12.97 -7.79 -1.02
N LEU A 61 12.31 -7.52 0.10
CA LEU A 61 10.86 -7.35 0.14
C LEU A 61 10.39 -5.89 -0.04
N MET A 62 11.29 -4.89 -0.10
CA MET A 62 10.86 -3.50 -0.23
C MET A 62 10.23 -3.22 -1.60
N TYR A 63 10.90 -3.64 -2.67
CA TYR A 63 10.40 -3.44 -4.02
C TYR A 63 9.08 -4.18 -4.29
N PRO A 64 8.95 -5.50 -4.04
CA PRO A 64 7.68 -6.21 -4.26
C PRO A 64 6.53 -5.68 -3.42
N GLN A 65 6.81 -5.18 -2.22
CA GLN A 65 5.80 -4.62 -1.33
C GLN A 65 5.34 -3.23 -1.78
N MET A 66 6.26 -2.37 -2.24
CA MET A 66 5.94 -1.09 -2.86
C MET A 66 5.13 -1.29 -4.15
N GLU A 67 5.54 -2.24 -4.99
CA GLU A 67 4.83 -2.60 -6.22
C GLU A 67 3.40 -3.07 -5.92
N GLY A 68 3.22 -3.95 -4.93
CA GLY A 68 1.92 -4.41 -4.48
C GLY A 68 1.02 -3.27 -3.97
N LEU A 69 1.57 -2.38 -3.14
CA LEU A 69 0.85 -1.20 -2.64
C LEU A 69 0.41 -0.27 -3.78
N GLY A 70 1.28 -0.04 -4.76
CA GLY A 70 0.93 0.77 -5.93
C GLY A 70 -0.16 0.13 -6.78
N LYS A 71 -0.02 -1.17 -7.09
CA LYS A 71 -0.95 -1.93 -7.93
C LYS A 71 -2.36 -2.03 -7.33
N PHE A 72 -2.45 -2.21 -6.02
CA PHE A 72 -3.73 -2.39 -5.31
C PHE A 72 -4.19 -1.13 -4.56
N SER A 73 -3.60 0.03 -4.82
CA SER A 73 -3.92 1.33 -4.20
C SER A 73 -5.40 1.69 -4.20
N HIS A 74 -6.12 1.36 -5.27
CA HIS A 74 -7.57 1.57 -5.44
C HIS A 74 -8.45 0.67 -4.55
N LEU A 75 -7.88 -0.32 -3.86
CA LEU A 75 -8.59 -1.22 -2.94
C LEU A 75 -8.30 -0.89 -1.47
N ILE A 76 -7.47 0.12 -1.22
CA ILE A 76 -7.09 0.55 0.12
C ILE A 76 -8.22 1.42 0.70
N ASP A 77 -8.65 1.10 1.92
CA ASP A 77 -9.62 1.91 2.66
C ASP A 77 -8.95 3.10 3.39
N LEU A 78 -9.78 4.04 3.85
CA LEU A 78 -9.30 5.30 4.43
C LEU A 78 -8.55 5.12 5.74
N ASP A 79 -8.96 4.13 6.54
CA ASP A 79 -8.33 3.82 7.81
C ASP A 79 -6.89 3.31 7.58
N PHE A 80 -6.70 2.45 6.58
CA PHE A 80 -5.37 2.00 6.17
C PHE A 80 -4.54 3.12 5.52
N MET A 81 -5.15 3.99 4.72
CA MET A 81 -4.45 5.09 4.03
C MET A 81 -3.70 6.01 4.99
N GLY A 82 -4.32 6.42 6.09
CA GLY A 82 -3.69 7.32 7.06
C GLY A 82 -2.45 6.70 7.70
N GLU A 83 -2.55 5.43 8.08
CA GLU A 83 -1.45 4.70 8.68
C GLU A 83 -0.32 4.41 7.68
N LEU A 84 -0.68 4.01 6.45
CA LEU A 84 0.26 3.82 5.35
C LEU A 84 1.03 5.12 5.06
N THR A 85 0.31 6.23 4.90
CA THR A 85 0.92 7.52 4.57
C THR A 85 1.87 7.97 5.68
N THR A 86 1.51 7.76 6.94
CA THR A 86 2.39 8.07 8.08
C THR A 86 3.69 7.26 8.04
N CYS A 87 3.62 5.97 7.72
CA CYS A 87 4.81 5.14 7.52
C CYS A 87 5.65 5.62 6.33
N LEU A 88 5.01 5.87 5.19
CA LEU A 88 5.70 6.31 3.96
C LEU A 88 6.33 7.69 4.10
N LYS A 89 5.72 8.61 4.87
CA LYS A 89 6.26 9.93 5.19
C LYS A 89 7.60 9.83 5.90
N LYS A 90 7.64 9.01 6.94
CA LYS A 90 8.89 8.74 7.69
C LYS A 90 9.94 8.07 6.82
N LEU A 91 9.53 7.13 5.97
CA LEU A 91 10.45 6.46 5.03
C LEU A 91 10.87 7.35 3.86
N SER A 92 10.18 8.44 3.55
CA SER A 92 10.60 9.38 2.50
C SER A 92 11.65 10.39 2.99
N GLY A 93 12.12 10.30 4.23
CA GLY A 93 13.09 11.25 4.80
C GLY A 93 12.46 12.47 5.48
N TYR A 94 11.13 12.47 5.67
CA TYR A 94 10.51 13.51 6.49
C TYR A 94 10.96 13.38 7.94
N THR A 95 11.51 14.48 8.48
CA THR A 95 11.96 14.55 9.87
C THR A 95 10.98 15.41 10.65
N ASP A 96 10.21 14.79 11.54
CA ASP A 96 9.49 15.52 12.57
C ASP A 96 10.45 15.77 13.74
N HIS A 97 10.74 17.04 14.04
CA HIS A 97 11.60 17.43 15.16
C HIS A 97 11.06 16.94 16.53
N HIS A 98 9.80 16.50 16.61
CA HIS A 98 9.19 15.96 17.82
C HIS A 98 9.09 14.43 17.89
N SER A 99 9.50 13.67 16.86
CA SER A 99 9.33 12.22 16.86
C SER A 99 10.58 11.45 17.33
N GLU A 100 10.43 10.61 18.36
CA GLU A 100 11.50 9.72 18.88
C GLU A 100 11.85 8.54 17.94
N ILE A 101 11.21 8.44 16.78
CA ILE A 101 11.42 7.34 15.84
C ILE A 101 12.68 7.64 15.03
N LEU A 102 13.69 6.76 15.19
CA LEU A 102 14.97 6.86 14.48
C LEU A 102 14.76 6.99 12.97
N HIS A 103 15.39 8.00 12.39
CA HIS A 103 15.47 8.18 10.95
C HIS A 103 16.19 6.97 10.34
N ASP A 104 15.52 6.26 9.41
CA ASP A 104 16.15 5.21 8.63
C ASP A 104 16.99 5.85 7.52
N ASN A 105 18.17 6.38 7.88
CA ASN A 105 19.15 6.96 6.95
C ASN A 105 19.82 5.90 6.04
N THR A 106 19.31 4.67 6.03
CA THR A 106 19.89 3.56 5.26
C THR A 106 19.17 3.31 3.94
N LEU A 107 18.09 4.04 3.64
CA LEU A 107 17.43 3.98 2.35
C LEU A 107 18.24 4.73 1.27
N SER A 108 18.25 4.20 0.05
CA SER A 108 18.80 4.91 -1.10
C SER A 108 17.83 5.99 -1.59
N THR A 109 18.34 6.98 -2.34
CA THR A 109 17.50 8.00 -3.00
C THR A 109 16.39 7.37 -3.85
N SER A 110 16.66 6.27 -4.55
CA SER A 110 15.64 5.54 -5.31
C SER A 110 14.52 4.99 -4.42
N GLN A 111 14.84 4.54 -3.21
CA GLN A 111 13.86 4.00 -2.27
C GLN A 111 13.01 5.10 -1.64
N HIS A 112 13.61 6.26 -1.34
CA HIS A 112 12.86 7.43 -0.90
C HIS A 112 11.88 7.94 -1.98
N LEU A 113 12.33 7.99 -3.24
CA LEU A 113 11.47 8.34 -4.38
C LEU A 113 10.32 7.35 -4.54
N GLN A 114 10.57 6.04 -4.39
CA GLN A 114 9.49 5.04 -4.41
C GLN A 114 8.44 5.29 -3.34
N CYS A 115 8.83 5.67 -2.12
CA CYS A 115 7.88 6.00 -1.06
C CYS A 115 6.97 7.17 -1.48
N CYS A 116 7.54 8.23 -2.05
CA CYS A 116 6.78 9.37 -2.56
C CYS A 116 5.80 8.96 -3.67
N ILE A 117 6.26 8.16 -4.64
CA ILE A 117 5.42 7.67 -5.76
C ILE A 117 4.22 6.88 -5.25
N ILE A 118 4.40 6.00 -4.26
CA ILE A 118 3.31 5.20 -3.71
C ILE A 118 2.27 6.09 -3.03
N VAL A 119 2.70 7.11 -2.27
CA VAL A 119 1.76 8.05 -1.65
C VAL A 119 0.94 8.80 -2.69
N PHE A 120 1.56 9.28 -3.78
CA PHE A 120 0.82 9.92 -4.85
C PHE A 120 -0.14 8.97 -5.58
N ASN A 121 0.23 7.71 -5.76
CA ASN A 121 -0.66 6.70 -6.35
C ASN A 121 -1.87 6.43 -5.45
N VAL A 122 -1.66 6.25 -4.15
CA VAL A 122 -2.71 6.01 -3.17
C VAL A 122 -3.63 7.23 -3.03
N GLY A 123 -3.07 8.45 -3.03
CA GLY A 123 -3.86 9.68 -3.04
C GLY A 123 -4.69 9.85 -4.30
N ARG A 124 -4.12 9.54 -5.48
CA ARG A 124 -4.82 9.62 -6.77
C ARG A 124 -5.95 8.60 -6.92
N SER A 125 -5.81 7.40 -6.35
CA SER A 125 -6.88 6.40 -6.42
C SER A 125 -8.05 6.70 -5.48
N ASN A 126 -7.87 7.63 -4.53
CA ASN A 126 -8.82 7.90 -3.44
C ASN A 126 -9.12 9.41 -3.29
N LEU A 127 -9.22 10.12 -4.43
CA LEU A 127 -9.32 11.60 -4.50
C LEU A 127 -10.46 12.22 -3.68
N GLU A 128 -11.59 11.51 -3.51
CA GLU A 128 -12.74 12.05 -2.77
C GLU A 128 -12.55 12.03 -1.25
N ALA A 129 -11.47 11.42 -0.74
CA ALA A 129 -11.25 11.22 0.68
C ALA A 129 -9.94 11.82 1.21
N LEU A 130 -9.28 12.66 0.41
CA LEU A 130 -7.95 13.18 0.73
C LEU A 130 -8.02 14.36 1.71
N ASN A 131 -8.08 14.07 3.01
CA ASN A 131 -7.68 15.01 4.06
C ASN A 131 -6.18 14.86 4.44
N VAL A 132 -5.41 14.19 3.57
CA VAL A 132 -4.00 13.90 3.78
C VAL A 132 -3.18 15.04 3.18
N ASP A 133 -2.46 15.75 4.04
CA ASP A 133 -1.52 16.79 3.61
C ASP A 133 -0.35 16.15 2.84
N LEU A 134 -0.26 16.51 1.55
CA LEU A 134 0.78 16.06 0.64
C LEU A 134 1.93 17.05 0.50
N GLU A 135 1.85 18.25 1.10
CA GLU A 135 2.85 19.31 0.94
C GLU A 135 4.26 18.80 1.30
N ASP A 136 4.38 18.12 2.43
CA ASP A 136 5.63 17.52 2.88
C ASP A 136 6.17 16.46 1.90
N PHE A 137 5.29 15.72 1.22
CA PHE A 137 5.71 14.76 0.21
C PHE A 137 6.22 15.42 -1.06
N PHE A 138 5.68 16.58 -1.45
CA PHE A 138 6.23 17.35 -2.55
C PHE A 138 7.63 17.87 -2.22
N LEU A 139 7.84 18.41 -1.01
CA LEU A 139 9.16 18.87 -0.57
C LEU A 139 10.19 17.73 -0.57
N GLN A 140 9.83 16.58 -0.02
CA GLN A 140 10.71 15.41 -0.03
C GLN A 140 10.99 14.92 -1.45
N LEU A 141 9.97 14.88 -2.32
CA LEU A 141 10.16 14.52 -3.72
C LEU A 141 11.18 15.44 -4.41
N PHE A 142 11.06 16.76 -4.25
CA PHE A 142 12.01 17.70 -4.84
C PHE A 142 13.43 17.52 -4.32
N ASN A 143 13.60 17.35 -3.00
CA ASN A 143 14.91 17.10 -2.40
C ASN A 143 15.56 15.84 -3.00
N HIS A 144 14.81 14.73 -3.05
CA HIS A 144 15.32 13.48 -3.60
C HIS A 144 15.58 13.53 -5.11
N ILE A 145 14.78 14.27 -5.88
CA ILE A 145 15.02 14.47 -7.31
C ILE A 145 16.33 15.24 -7.54
N LEU A 146 16.61 16.27 -6.73
CA LEU A 146 17.85 17.05 -6.83
C LEU A 146 19.09 16.22 -6.45
N GLU A 147 18.95 15.29 -5.51
CA GLU A 147 20.01 14.37 -5.11
C GLU A 147 20.15 13.16 -6.06
N TYR A 148 19.12 12.88 -6.87
CA TYR A 148 19.08 11.71 -7.73
C TYR A 148 20.15 11.79 -8.83
N ARG A 149 21.13 10.89 -8.76
CA ARG A 149 22.10 10.68 -9.84
C ARG A 149 21.74 9.41 -10.62
N PRO A 150 21.22 9.51 -11.86
CA PRO A 150 20.85 8.35 -12.66
C PRO A 150 22.05 7.47 -13.07
N ASP A 151 23.26 8.04 -13.08
CA ASP A 151 24.47 7.44 -13.66
C ASP A 151 25.16 6.37 -12.79
N ARG A 152 24.46 5.76 -11.83
CA ARG A 152 24.95 4.58 -11.08
C ARG A 152 24.20 3.29 -11.41
N LEU A 153 23.49 3.25 -12.53
CA LEU A 153 23.09 2.00 -13.17
C LEU A 153 24.28 1.44 -13.97
N GLU A 154 25.40 1.17 -13.29
CA GLU A 154 26.42 0.30 -13.87
C GLU A 154 25.92 -1.14 -13.76
N PHE A 155 25.68 -1.72 -14.94
CA PHE A 155 25.59 -3.14 -15.28
C PHE A 155 25.91 -4.11 -14.14
N TYR A 156 24.90 -4.77 -13.59
CA TYR A 156 24.98 -6.14 -13.06
C TYR A 156 23.65 -6.86 -13.26
#